data_AF-A0A5J4E2G9-F1
#
_entry.id   AF-A0A5J4E2G9-F1
#
_cell.length_a   1.000
_cell.length_b   1.000
_cell.length_c   1.000
_cell.angle_alpha   90.00
_cell.angle_beta   90.00
_cell.angle_gamma   90.00
#
_symmetry.space_group_name_H-M   'P 1'
#
loop_
_entity.id
_entity.type
_entity.pdbx_description
1 polymer ?
#
loop_
_entity_poly.entity_id
_entity_poly.type
_entity_poly.pdbx_seq_one_letter_code
_entity_poly.pdbx_strand_id
1 'polypeptide(L)'
;MIDFFGLSSKASGFPVEFLYPPVTTLVPANIAIVKNAPHPKAAAAFIEFLLSPAGQEVLLDPKIRRLPVNPATYAKAPANFPNPFKDKSIGAAVKFDLKLSKNRYNVVNSLFDVMITYRLADLRAATKAIQTADAKLGGKSNAAAEKLINEAKALINKVPISAAKAGEKDFNQIFKKKRKKATTKVTGRQADVEQQWDSQVKADYAKAKELAEKAASML
;
A
#
# COMPACT_ATOMS: atom_id res chain seq x y z
N MET A 1 7.19 -6.18 3.84
CA MET A 1 8.54 -6.26 3.24
C MET A 1 8.40 -7.12 2.00
N ILE A 2 8.74 -6.60 0.82
CA ILE A 2 8.52 -7.25 -0.49
C ILE A 2 9.85 -7.57 -1.18
N ASP A 3 10.90 -6.84 -0.82
CA ASP A 3 12.29 -7.05 -1.22
C ASP A 3 12.76 -8.49 -1.07
N PHE A 4 12.47 -9.15 0.05
CA PHE A 4 12.92 -10.52 0.28
C PHE A 4 12.37 -11.50 -0.78
N PHE A 5 11.14 -11.29 -1.30
CA PHE A 5 10.59 -12.12 -2.38
C PHE A 5 11.38 -11.94 -3.68
N GLY A 6 11.77 -10.71 -4.03
CA GLY A 6 12.59 -10.43 -5.20
C GLY A 6 14.00 -10.99 -5.03
N LEU A 7 14.64 -10.75 -3.88
CA LEU A 7 16.00 -11.19 -3.56
C LEU A 7 16.10 -12.72 -3.47
N SER A 8 15.15 -13.39 -2.84
CA SER A 8 15.14 -14.86 -2.73
C SER A 8 14.88 -15.52 -4.08
N SER A 9 14.01 -14.94 -4.91
CA SER A 9 13.75 -15.44 -6.26
C SER A 9 14.97 -15.27 -7.17
N LYS A 10 15.64 -14.12 -7.12
CA LYS A 10 16.91 -13.90 -7.84
C LYS A 10 17.98 -14.89 -7.38
N ALA A 11 18.13 -15.08 -6.07
CA ALA A 11 19.08 -16.05 -5.51
C ALA A 11 18.74 -17.50 -5.86
N SER A 12 17.47 -17.79 -6.19
CA SER A 12 17.00 -19.10 -6.65
C SER A 12 17.12 -19.28 -8.18
N GLY A 13 17.70 -18.32 -8.90
CA GLY A 13 17.97 -18.42 -10.34
C GLY A 13 16.87 -17.88 -11.27
N PHE A 14 15.81 -17.27 -10.74
CA PHE A 14 14.79 -16.64 -11.58
C PHE A 14 15.29 -15.31 -12.16
N PRO A 15 14.90 -14.95 -13.41
CA PRO A 15 15.34 -13.73 -14.09
C PRO A 15 14.58 -12.50 -13.57
N VAL A 16 14.75 -12.18 -12.29
CA VAL A 16 14.08 -11.07 -11.61
C VAL A 16 15.08 -10.13 -10.96
N GLU A 17 14.74 -8.84 -10.93
CA GLU A 17 15.46 -7.78 -10.24
C GLU A 17 14.52 -7.12 -9.22
N PHE A 18 15.07 -6.59 -8.13
CA PHE A 18 14.31 -5.77 -7.20
C PHE A 18 14.86 -4.35 -7.20
N LEU A 19 14.04 -3.39 -7.64
CA LEU A 19 14.38 -1.98 -7.63
C LEU A 19 13.71 -1.31 -6.42
N TYR A 20 14.53 -0.71 -5.57
CA TYR A 20 14.01 0.07 -4.44
C TYR A 20 13.43 1.39 -4.95
N PRO A 21 12.16 1.70 -4.65
CA PRO A 21 11.61 3.01 -4.95
C PRO A 21 12.30 4.10 -4.09
N PRO A 22 12.34 5.36 -4.57
CA PRO A 22 12.95 6.47 -3.82
C PRO A 22 12.38 6.66 -2.41
N VAL A 23 11.13 6.25 -2.20
CA VAL A 23 10.45 6.22 -0.91
C VAL A 23 10.28 4.77 -0.47
N THR A 24 11.13 4.29 0.42
CA THR A 24 11.07 2.94 0.99
C THR A 24 10.83 3.00 2.50
N THR A 25 9.93 2.17 3.01
CA THR A 25 9.66 2.01 4.45
C THR A 25 10.31 0.75 4.99
N LEU A 26 10.85 0.82 6.21
CA LEU A 26 11.20 -0.35 7.00
C LEU A 26 10.00 -0.73 7.86
N VAL A 27 9.57 -1.99 7.74
CA VAL A 27 8.48 -2.53 8.56
C VAL A 27 9.05 -3.61 9.47
N PRO A 28 9.24 -3.33 10.77
CA PRO A 28 9.71 -4.31 11.73
C PRO A 28 8.72 -5.47 11.85
N ALA A 29 9.22 -6.69 11.81
CA ALA A 29 8.47 -7.86 12.25
C ALA A 29 8.53 -7.91 13.79
N ASN A 30 7.38 -8.09 14.43
CA ASN A 30 7.28 -8.14 15.88
C ASN A 30 6.92 -9.55 16.34
N ILE A 31 7.46 -9.96 17.49
CA ILE A 31 7.10 -11.20 18.19
C ILE A 31 6.80 -10.88 19.65
N ALA A 32 5.83 -11.56 20.24
CA ALA A 32 5.42 -11.37 21.63
C ALA A 32 4.93 -12.68 22.24
N ILE A 33 5.02 -12.79 23.57
CA ILE A 33 4.45 -13.89 24.34
C ILE A 33 2.99 -13.54 24.67
N VAL A 34 2.07 -14.45 24.36
CA VAL A 34 0.64 -14.28 24.69
C VAL A 34 0.43 -14.33 26.21
N LYS A 35 -0.47 -13.49 26.73
CA LYS A 35 -0.87 -13.53 28.15
C LYS A 35 -1.37 -14.94 28.50
N ASN A 36 -0.85 -15.52 29.58
CA ASN A 36 -1.16 -16.87 30.05
C ASN A 36 -0.79 -17.98 29.05
N ALA A 37 0.27 -17.81 28.25
CA ALA A 37 0.80 -18.88 27.41
C ALA A 37 1.09 -20.13 28.26
N PRO A 38 0.75 -21.35 27.78
CA PRO A 38 0.93 -22.59 28.55
C PRO A 38 2.40 -22.92 28.84
N HIS A 39 3.32 -22.39 28.04
CA HIS A 39 4.76 -22.60 28.17
C HIS A 39 5.54 -21.27 28.04
N PRO A 40 5.44 -20.35 29.03
CA PRO A 40 6.01 -19.01 28.89
C PRO A 40 7.54 -19.01 28.85
N LYS A 41 8.19 -19.95 29.57
CA LYS A 41 9.66 -20.10 29.55
C LYS A 41 10.19 -20.55 28.18
N ALA A 42 9.51 -21.51 27.55
CA ALA A 42 9.89 -21.98 26.21
C ALA A 42 9.67 -20.88 25.15
N ALA A 43 8.58 -20.13 25.26
CA ALA A 43 8.32 -18.99 24.38
C ALA A 43 9.40 -17.89 24.52
N ALA A 44 9.84 -17.59 25.75
CA ALA A 44 10.94 -16.65 26.00
C ALA A 44 12.25 -17.15 25.39
N ALA A 45 12.63 -18.41 25.63
CA ALA A 45 13.84 -19.01 25.06
C ALA A 45 13.82 -18.99 23.51
N PHE A 46 12.66 -19.18 22.89
CA PHE A 46 12.53 -19.07 21.43
C PHE A 46 12.74 -17.63 20.93
N ILE A 47 12.20 -16.63 21.63
CA ILE A 47 12.44 -15.21 21.29
C ILE A 47 13.92 -14.86 21.46
N GLU A 48 14.56 -15.31 22.54
CA GLU A 48 16.00 -15.11 22.77
C GLU A 48 16.83 -15.74 21.66
N PHE A 49 16.50 -16.96 21.24
CA PHE A 49 17.13 -17.60 20.09
C PHE A 49 16.96 -16.77 18.81
N LEU A 50 15.75 -16.31 18.50
CA LEU A 50 15.51 -15.49 17.30
C LEU A 50 16.33 -14.19 17.31
N LEU A 51 16.54 -13.57 18.47
CA LEU A 51 17.33 -12.34 18.61
C LEU A 51 18.85 -12.57 18.72
N SER A 52 19.27 -13.81 18.97
CA SER A 52 20.69 -14.18 19.04
C SER A 52 21.40 -14.01 17.69
N PRO A 53 22.74 -13.89 17.65
CA PRO A 53 23.50 -13.87 16.41
C PRO A 53 23.19 -15.06 15.49
N ALA A 54 23.04 -16.26 16.05
CA ALA A 54 22.74 -17.47 15.30
C ALA A 54 21.34 -17.41 14.66
N GLY A 55 20.31 -17.01 15.41
CA GLY A 55 18.96 -16.85 14.88
C GLY A 55 18.85 -15.74 13.83
N GLN A 56 19.60 -14.66 14.01
CA GLN A 56 19.64 -13.55 13.06
C GLN A 56 20.39 -13.90 11.77
N GLU A 57 21.42 -14.75 11.83
CA GLU A 57 22.16 -15.23 10.67
C GLU A 57 21.30 -16.08 9.73
N VAL A 58 20.31 -16.82 10.27
CA VAL A 58 19.32 -17.54 9.45
C VAL A 58 18.60 -16.60 8.48
N LEU A 59 18.38 -15.33 8.84
CA LEU A 59 17.70 -14.36 7.98
C LEU A 59 18.49 -14.01 6.72
N LEU A 60 19.81 -14.25 6.72
CA LEU A 60 20.69 -14.03 5.57
C LEU A 60 20.66 -15.19 4.56
N ASP A 61 20.01 -16.30 4.89
CA ASP A 61 19.88 -17.45 4.00
C ASP A 61 19.36 -17.00 2.61
N PRO A 62 19.94 -17.49 1.50
CA PRO A 62 19.53 -17.14 0.15
C PRO A 62 18.03 -17.27 -0.13
N LYS A 63 17.34 -18.18 0.55
CA LYS A 63 15.89 -18.42 0.42
C LYS A 63 15.04 -17.52 1.34
N ILE A 64 15.65 -16.85 2.33
CA ILE A 64 14.95 -16.01 3.31
C ILE A 64 15.18 -14.52 3.07
N ARG A 65 16.46 -14.08 3.00
CA ARG A 65 16.89 -12.70 2.66
C ARG A 65 16.15 -11.58 3.41
N ARG A 66 15.92 -11.74 4.72
CA ARG A 66 15.37 -10.67 5.57
C ARG A 66 16.48 -9.89 6.25
N LEU A 67 16.20 -8.61 6.53
CA LEU A 67 17.12 -7.72 7.24
C LEU A 67 17.19 -8.11 8.72
N PRO A 68 18.37 -8.51 9.24
CA PRO A 68 18.57 -8.70 10.67
C PRO A 68 18.36 -7.41 11.46
N VAL A 69 17.89 -7.54 12.71
CA VAL A 69 17.82 -6.41 13.66
C VAL A 69 19.08 -6.30 14.51
N ASN A 70 19.95 -7.32 14.51
CA ASN A 70 21.24 -7.28 15.16
C ASN A 70 22.32 -6.73 14.18
N PRO A 71 22.93 -5.56 14.47
CA PRO A 71 23.94 -4.97 13.58
C PRO A 71 25.15 -5.87 13.35
N ALA A 72 25.55 -6.68 14.33
CA ALA A 72 26.73 -7.55 14.24
C ALA A 72 26.56 -8.63 13.15
N THR A 73 25.31 -9.08 12.90
CA THR A 73 25.00 -10.08 11.88
C THR A 73 25.38 -9.62 10.48
N TYR A 74 25.42 -8.31 10.23
CA TYR A 74 25.78 -7.75 8.91
C TYR A 74 27.23 -7.98 8.50
N ALA A 75 28.12 -8.36 9.43
CA ALA A 75 29.48 -8.80 9.08
C ALA A 75 29.47 -10.04 8.18
N LYS A 76 28.41 -10.86 8.26
CA LYS A 76 28.19 -12.06 7.44
C LYS A 76 27.21 -11.83 6.29
N ALA A 77 26.72 -10.61 6.12
CA ALA A 77 25.78 -10.31 5.06
C ALA A 77 26.45 -10.44 3.70
N PRO A 78 25.75 -10.96 2.68
CA PRO A 78 26.26 -11.05 1.33
C PRO A 78 26.58 -9.66 0.74
N ALA A 79 27.43 -9.64 -0.29
CA ALA A 79 27.79 -8.41 -0.97
C ALA A 79 26.54 -7.66 -1.46
N ASN A 80 26.54 -6.33 -1.32
CA ASN A 80 25.44 -5.43 -1.70
C ASN A 80 24.11 -5.70 -0.98
N PHE A 81 24.10 -6.43 0.14
CA PHE A 81 22.90 -6.60 0.95
C PHE A 81 22.53 -5.28 1.65
N PRO A 82 21.26 -4.85 1.64
CA PRO A 82 20.85 -3.58 2.25
C PRO A 82 21.18 -3.55 3.73
N ASN A 83 21.80 -2.46 4.21
CA ASN A 83 22.19 -2.31 5.62
C ASN A 83 21.63 -1.00 6.20
N PRO A 84 20.51 -1.04 6.96
CA PRO A 84 19.87 0.16 7.51
C PRO A 84 20.68 0.84 8.63
N PHE A 85 21.72 0.18 9.15
CA PHE A 85 22.62 0.77 10.15
C PHE A 85 23.74 1.60 9.52
N LYS A 86 24.04 1.39 8.23
CA LYS A 86 25.03 2.16 7.47
C LYS A 86 24.37 3.15 6.52
N ASP A 87 23.29 2.74 5.86
CA ASP A 87 22.55 3.57 4.92
C ASP A 87 21.33 4.20 5.62
N LYS A 88 21.49 5.47 5.99
CA LYS A 88 20.45 6.26 6.65
C LYS A 88 19.27 6.60 5.74
N SER A 89 19.36 6.38 4.43
CA SER A 89 18.22 6.58 3.52
C SER A 89 17.15 5.49 3.70
N ILE A 90 17.55 4.29 4.14
CA ILE A 90 16.65 3.15 4.30
C ILE A 90 15.68 3.42 5.44
N GLY A 91 14.40 3.58 5.10
CA GLY A 91 13.32 3.82 6.07
C GLY A 91 13.16 5.28 6.51
N ALA A 92 14.08 6.19 6.14
CA ALA A 92 13.99 7.60 6.55
C ALA A 92 12.86 8.37 5.87
N ALA A 93 12.47 7.98 4.66
CA ALA A 93 11.47 8.69 3.87
C ALA A 93 10.04 8.53 4.42
N VAL A 94 9.76 7.47 5.19
CA VAL A 94 8.41 7.17 5.67
C VAL A 94 8.33 7.28 7.19
N LYS A 95 7.71 8.36 7.66
CA LYS A 95 7.34 8.53 9.08
C LYS A 95 6.05 7.78 9.36
N PHE A 96 6.16 6.50 9.71
CA PHE A 96 5.00 5.67 10.01
C PHE A 96 4.39 6.01 11.38
N ASP A 97 3.14 6.47 11.39
CA ASP A 97 2.36 6.67 12.61
C ASP A 97 1.44 5.45 12.85
N LEU A 98 1.86 4.60 13.80
CA LEU A 98 1.13 3.39 14.18
C LEU A 98 -0.27 3.69 14.71
N LYS A 99 -0.43 4.77 15.50
CA LYS A 99 -1.72 5.13 16.10
C LYS A 99 -2.67 5.61 15.02
N LEU A 100 -2.19 6.44 14.09
CA LEU A 100 -2.97 6.89 12.94
C LEU A 100 -3.39 5.73 12.04
N SER A 101 -2.45 4.83 11.71
CA SER A 101 -2.73 3.64 10.90
C SER A 101 -3.79 2.75 11.55
N LYS A 102 -3.65 2.47 12.85
CA LYS A 102 -4.64 1.69 13.63
C LYS A 102 -6.01 2.36 13.63
N ASN A 103 -6.05 3.68 13.88
CA ASN A 103 -7.31 4.42 13.96
C ASN A 103 -8.06 4.45 12.63
N ARG A 104 -7.33 4.51 11.50
CA ARG A 104 -7.89 4.58 10.15
C ARG A 104 -8.10 3.21 9.48
N TYR A 105 -7.83 2.11 10.17
CA TYR A 105 -7.73 0.81 9.53
C TYR A 105 -9.03 0.40 8.80
N ASN A 106 -10.19 0.50 9.44
CA ASN A 106 -11.44 0.06 8.81
C ASN A 106 -11.96 1.05 7.75
N VAL A 107 -11.81 2.37 7.98
CA VAL A 107 -12.24 3.38 6.99
C VAL A 107 -11.41 3.29 5.71
N VAL A 108 -10.10 3.07 5.81
CA VAL A 108 -9.22 2.92 4.65
C VAL A 108 -9.55 1.65 3.86
N ASN A 109 -9.84 0.54 4.54
CA ASN A 109 -10.28 -0.68 3.86
C ASN A 109 -11.61 -0.48 3.11
N SER A 110 -12.57 0.24 3.72
CA SER A 110 -13.85 0.54 3.07
C SER A 110 -13.68 1.48 1.87
N LEU A 111 -12.85 2.51 1.99
CA LEU A 111 -12.48 3.39 0.87
C LEU A 111 -11.83 2.61 -0.28
N PHE A 112 -10.86 1.74 0.03
CA PHE A 112 -10.21 0.90 -0.98
C PHE A 112 -11.23 0.04 -1.73
N ASP A 113 -12.16 -0.57 -0.99
CA ASP A 113 -13.19 -1.40 -1.59
C ASP A 113 -14.13 -0.60 -2.52
N VAL A 114 -14.63 0.54 -2.06
CA VAL A 114 -15.54 1.38 -2.84
C VAL A 114 -14.84 1.98 -4.06
N MET A 115 -13.62 2.50 -3.88
CA MET A 115 -12.88 3.21 -4.93
C MET A 115 -12.22 2.26 -5.94
N ILE A 116 -11.71 1.12 -5.48
CA ILE A 116 -10.88 0.24 -6.29
C ILE A 116 -11.56 -1.09 -6.49
N THR A 117 -11.86 -1.85 -5.42
CA THR A 117 -12.37 -3.23 -5.58
C THR A 117 -13.67 -3.27 -6.39
N TYR A 118 -14.67 -2.46 -6.04
CA TYR A 118 -16.01 -2.50 -6.67
C TYR A 118 -16.07 -1.70 -7.96
N ARG A 119 -15.15 -0.76 -8.17
CA ARG A 119 -15.12 0.15 -9.32
C ARG A 119 -13.90 -0.07 -10.21
N LEU A 120 -13.24 -1.22 -10.09
CA LEU A 120 -12.01 -1.53 -10.83
C LEU A 120 -12.20 -1.38 -12.35
N ALA A 121 -13.35 -1.82 -12.87
CA ALA A 121 -13.66 -1.71 -14.30
C ALA A 121 -13.78 -0.23 -14.73
N ASP A 122 -14.52 0.57 -13.97
CA ASP A 122 -14.72 2.01 -14.24
C ASP A 122 -13.40 2.78 -14.12
N LEU A 123 -12.63 2.53 -13.05
CA LEU A 123 -11.32 3.14 -12.83
C LEU A 123 -10.33 2.79 -13.94
N ARG A 124 -10.29 1.53 -14.38
CA ARG A 124 -9.47 1.10 -15.53
C ARG A 124 -9.86 1.81 -16.82
N ALA A 125 -11.16 1.96 -17.09
CA ALA A 125 -11.64 2.65 -18.28
C ALA A 125 -11.24 4.13 -18.27
N ALA A 126 -11.45 4.83 -17.15
CA ALA A 126 -11.06 6.23 -16.99
C ALA A 126 -9.54 6.42 -17.10
N THR A 127 -8.76 5.55 -16.44
CA THR A 127 -7.28 5.58 -16.48
C THR A 127 -6.75 5.34 -17.89
N LYS A 128 -7.33 4.38 -18.62
CA LYS A 128 -6.96 4.12 -20.02
C LYS A 128 -7.23 5.33 -20.91
N ALA A 129 -8.37 6.01 -20.73
CA ALA A 129 -8.69 7.21 -21.48
C ALA A 129 -7.68 8.33 -21.19
N ILE A 130 -7.32 8.54 -19.92
CA ILE A 130 -6.30 9.52 -19.50
C ILE A 130 -4.95 9.20 -20.16
N GLN A 131 -4.49 7.95 -20.07
CA GLN A 131 -3.22 7.52 -20.67
C GLN A 131 -3.22 7.68 -22.19
N THR A 132 -4.36 7.44 -22.84
CA THR A 132 -4.50 7.65 -24.29
C THR A 132 -4.38 9.13 -24.64
N ALA A 133 -5.00 10.02 -23.86
CA ALA A 133 -4.92 11.46 -24.04
C ALA A 133 -3.49 11.98 -23.78
N ASP A 134 -2.83 11.53 -22.70
CA ASP A 134 -1.43 11.83 -22.39
C ASP A 134 -0.49 11.42 -23.54
N ALA A 135 -0.67 10.22 -24.08
CA ALA A 135 0.14 9.72 -25.19
C ALA A 135 -0.06 10.55 -26.47
N LYS A 136 -1.29 10.98 -26.77
CA LYS A 136 -1.58 11.86 -27.91
C LYS A 136 -1.03 13.27 -27.75
N LEU A 137 -1.02 13.77 -26.51
CA LEU A 137 -0.44 15.07 -26.18
C LEU A 137 1.04 15.02 -26.52
N GLY A 138 1.79 14.02 -26.04
CA GLY A 138 3.11 13.65 -26.59
C GLY A 138 4.11 14.81 -26.76
N GLY A 139 4.02 15.86 -25.93
CA GLY A 139 4.85 17.07 -26.02
C GLY A 139 4.32 18.18 -26.93
N LYS A 140 3.17 17.99 -27.60
CA LYS A 140 2.40 19.08 -28.24
C LYS A 140 1.92 20.05 -27.17
N SER A 141 1.86 21.34 -27.52
CA SER A 141 1.28 22.36 -26.64
C SER A 141 -0.19 22.56 -26.96
N ASN A 142 -1.06 22.13 -26.05
CA ASN A 142 -2.49 22.44 -26.10
C ASN A 142 -3.02 22.61 -24.67
N ALA A 143 -2.99 23.86 -24.19
CA ALA A 143 -3.37 24.21 -22.82
C ALA A 143 -4.78 23.74 -22.44
N ALA A 144 -5.72 23.71 -23.39
CA ALA A 144 -7.08 23.26 -23.12
C ALA A 144 -7.14 21.73 -22.93
N ALA A 145 -6.44 20.96 -23.78
CA ALA A 145 -6.36 19.51 -23.63
C ALA A 145 -5.59 19.13 -22.34
N GLU A 146 -4.50 19.81 -22.03
CA GLU A 146 -3.73 19.62 -20.78
C GLU A 146 -4.59 19.86 -19.55
N LYS A 147 -5.38 20.94 -19.53
CA LYS A 147 -6.30 21.24 -18.44
C LYS A 147 -7.30 20.10 -18.23
N LEU A 148 -7.93 19.62 -19.31
CA LEU A 148 -8.89 18.51 -19.24
C LEU A 148 -8.26 17.20 -18.73
N ILE A 149 -7.03 16.89 -19.18
CA ILE A 149 -6.28 15.72 -18.70
C ILE A 149 -5.97 15.84 -17.21
N ASN A 150 -5.54 17.01 -16.75
CA ASN A 150 -5.22 17.25 -15.34
C ASN A 150 -6.48 17.18 -14.45
N GLU A 151 -7.61 17.71 -14.92
CA GLU A 151 -8.90 17.55 -14.23
C GLU A 151 -9.33 16.08 -14.15
N ALA A 152 -9.18 15.31 -15.23
CA ALA A 152 -9.45 13.89 -15.24
C ALA A 152 -8.57 13.11 -14.25
N LYS A 153 -7.26 13.42 -14.20
CA LYS A 153 -6.33 12.87 -13.21
C LYS A 153 -6.74 13.22 -11.78
N ALA A 154 -7.18 14.46 -11.54
CA ALA A 154 -7.63 14.89 -10.22
C ALA A 154 -8.89 14.11 -9.78
N LEU A 155 -9.84 13.89 -10.69
CA LEU A 155 -11.07 13.13 -10.41
C LEU A 155 -10.80 11.68 -10.04
N ILE A 156 -9.95 10.95 -10.77
CA ILE A 156 -9.66 9.55 -10.43
C ILE A 156 -8.90 9.37 -9.10
N ASN A 157 -8.21 10.43 -8.64
CA ASN A 157 -7.45 10.45 -7.38
C ASN A 157 -8.23 11.08 -6.22
N LYS A 158 -9.45 11.56 -6.45
CA LYS A 158 -10.25 12.24 -5.43
C LYS A 158 -10.78 11.22 -4.41
N VAL A 159 -10.47 11.45 -3.14
CA VAL A 159 -10.98 10.65 -2.01
C VAL A 159 -12.27 11.32 -1.49
N PRO A 160 -13.36 10.56 -1.24
CA PRO A 160 -14.65 11.13 -0.86
C PRO A 160 -14.71 11.71 0.56
N ILE A 161 -13.64 11.57 1.35
CA ILE A 161 -13.51 12.16 2.69
C ILE A 161 -12.12 12.76 2.89
N SER A 162 -12.03 13.72 3.81
CA SER A 162 -10.75 14.31 4.22
C SER A 162 -9.98 13.38 5.16
N ALA A 163 -8.66 13.62 5.26
CA ALA A 163 -7.82 12.93 6.24
C ALA A 163 -8.28 13.19 7.69
N ALA A 164 -8.77 14.40 7.99
CA ALA A 164 -9.34 14.75 9.30
C ALA A 164 -10.57 13.88 9.61
N LYS A 165 -11.51 13.79 8.67
CA LYS A 165 -12.72 12.96 8.82
C LYS A 165 -12.38 11.49 9.00
N ALA A 166 -11.42 10.98 8.22
CA ALA A 166 -10.90 9.63 8.37
C ALA A 166 -10.24 9.39 9.73
N GLY A 167 -9.81 10.43 10.46
CA GLY A 167 -9.21 10.33 11.80
C GLY A 167 -10.22 10.35 12.95
N GLU A 168 -11.48 10.70 12.71
CA GLU A 168 -12.50 10.81 13.76
C GLU A 168 -12.88 9.43 14.31
N LYS A 169 -12.86 9.29 15.63
CA LYS A 169 -13.14 8.01 16.30
C LYS A 169 -14.54 7.49 15.98
N ASP A 170 -15.56 8.35 16.12
CA ASP A 170 -16.96 7.95 15.94
C ASP A 170 -17.27 7.64 14.48
N PHE A 171 -16.62 8.34 13.55
CA PHE A 171 -16.73 8.03 12.14
C PHE A 171 -16.12 6.67 11.80
N ASN A 172 -14.92 6.37 12.31
CA ASN A 172 -14.29 5.06 12.10
C ASN A 172 -15.10 3.90 12.68
N GLN A 173 -15.83 4.12 13.77
CA GLN A 173 -16.68 3.10 14.38
C GLN A 173 -17.87 2.69 13.50
N ILE A 174 -18.21 3.45 12.47
CA ILE A 174 -19.23 3.07 11.49
C ILE A 174 -18.80 1.80 10.73
N PHE A 175 -17.51 1.67 10.42
CA PHE A 175 -16.97 0.61 9.58
C PHE A 175 -16.63 -0.64 10.41
N LYS A 176 -17.59 -1.56 10.52
CA LYS A 176 -17.45 -2.80 11.31
C LYS A 176 -17.51 -4.05 10.44
N LYS A 177 -18.29 -4.02 9.35
CA LYS A 177 -18.53 -5.19 8.50
C LYS A 177 -17.50 -5.23 7.37
N LYS A 178 -16.78 -6.35 7.28
CA LYS A 178 -15.88 -6.66 6.15
C LYS A 178 -16.63 -7.55 5.15
N ARG A 179 -16.63 -7.19 3.87
CA ARG A 179 -17.19 -8.04 2.80
C ARG A 179 -16.18 -9.14 2.48
N LYS A 180 -16.41 -10.37 2.97
CA LYS A 180 -15.55 -11.54 2.66
C LYS A 180 -15.93 -12.22 1.34
N LYS A 181 -17.16 -12.01 0.87
CA LYS A 181 -17.71 -12.54 -0.38
C LYS A 181 -18.52 -11.44 -1.07
N ALA A 182 -18.60 -11.46 -2.40
CA ALA A 182 -19.40 -10.49 -3.16
C ALA A 182 -20.87 -10.41 -2.70
N THR A 183 -21.44 -11.52 -2.23
CA THR A 183 -22.82 -11.61 -1.71
C THR A 183 -23.00 -11.09 -0.28
N THR A 184 -21.92 -10.67 0.40
CA THR A 184 -22.00 -10.16 1.77
C THR A 184 -22.67 -8.80 1.79
N LYS A 185 -23.88 -8.73 2.34
CA LYS A 185 -24.58 -7.45 2.53
C LYS A 185 -23.99 -6.69 3.72
N VAL A 186 -23.78 -5.38 3.51
CA VAL A 186 -23.54 -4.38 4.54
C VAL A 186 -24.84 -3.61 4.71
N THR A 187 -25.23 -3.31 5.94
CA THR A 187 -26.51 -2.65 6.27
C THR A 187 -26.29 -1.51 7.27
N GLY A 188 -27.33 -0.70 7.45
CA GLY A 188 -27.32 0.44 8.38
C GLY A 188 -26.32 1.52 7.97
N ARG A 189 -25.80 2.25 8.96
CA ARG A 189 -25.01 3.47 8.71
C ARG A 189 -23.78 3.26 7.82
N GLN A 190 -23.15 2.09 7.89
CA GLN A 190 -22.01 1.78 7.02
C GLN A 190 -22.43 1.71 5.55
N ALA A 191 -23.57 1.09 5.26
CA ALA A 191 -24.08 0.99 3.90
C ALA A 191 -24.43 2.37 3.33
N ASP A 192 -25.07 3.23 4.13
CA ASP A 192 -25.43 4.59 3.70
C ASP A 192 -24.20 5.40 3.30
N VAL A 193 -23.16 5.37 4.13
CA VAL A 193 -21.91 6.11 3.88
C VAL A 193 -21.19 5.53 2.66
N GLU A 194 -21.07 4.20 2.56
CA GLU A 194 -20.44 3.55 1.42
C GLU A 194 -21.20 3.80 0.11
N GLN A 195 -22.54 3.86 0.13
CA GLN A 195 -23.35 4.15 -1.04
C GLN A 195 -23.18 5.60 -1.52
N GLN A 196 -23.07 6.55 -0.59
CA GLN A 196 -22.77 7.95 -0.93
C GLN A 196 -21.40 8.07 -1.61
N TRP A 197 -20.38 7.42 -1.04
CA TRP A 197 -19.05 7.37 -1.64
C TRP A 197 -19.05 6.71 -3.00
N ASP A 198 -19.75 5.58 -3.13
CA ASP A 198 -19.84 4.83 -4.37
C ASP A 198 -20.45 5.65 -5.50
N SER A 199 -21.54 6.38 -5.19
CA SER A 199 -22.21 7.25 -6.14
C SER A 199 -21.28 8.38 -6.61
N GLN A 200 -20.56 9.01 -5.68
CA GLN A 200 -19.58 10.06 -5.98
C GLN A 200 -18.43 9.54 -6.83
N VAL A 201 -17.82 8.42 -6.43
CA VAL A 201 -16.68 7.79 -7.12
C VAL A 201 -17.06 7.39 -8.54
N LYS A 202 -18.24 6.79 -8.72
CA LYS A 202 -18.74 6.42 -10.05
C LYS A 202 -18.92 7.65 -10.94
N ALA A 203 -19.48 8.73 -10.41
CA ALA A 203 -19.63 9.98 -11.13
C ALA A 203 -18.27 10.60 -11.50
N ASP A 204 -17.32 10.60 -10.56
CA ASP A 204 -15.96 11.12 -10.78
C ASP A 204 -15.23 10.34 -11.88
N TYR A 205 -15.32 9.01 -11.88
CA TYR A 205 -14.67 8.17 -12.91
C TYR A 205 -15.32 8.31 -14.28
N ALA A 206 -16.65 8.39 -14.34
CA ALA A 206 -17.36 8.65 -15.59
C ALA A 206 -16.97 10.02 -16.18
N LYS A 207 -16.91 11.05 -15.32
CA LYS A 207 -16.53 12.40 -15.76
C LYS A 207 -15.06 12.47 -16.18
N ALA A 208 -14.16 11.81 -15.44
CA ALA A 208 -12.75 11.74 -15.80
C ALA A 208 -12.55 11.13 -17.19
N LYS A 209 -13.27 10.06 -17.50
CA LYS A 209 -13.25 9.43 -18.82
C LYS A 209 -13.72 10.39 -19.91
N GLU A 210 -14.86 11.05 -19.72
CA GLU A 210 -15.41 12.03 -20.68
C GLU A 210 -14.42 13.17 -20.97
N LEU A 211 -13.82 13.75 -19.92
CA LEU A 211 -12.84 14.83 -20.05
C LEU A 211 -11.59 14.37 -20.81
N ALA A 212 -11.10 13.17 -20.51
CA ALA A 212 -9.93 12.60 -21.19
C ALA A 212 -10.22 12.29 -22.67
N GLU A 213 -11.39 11.74 -22.99
CA GLU A 213 -11.81 11.49 -24.37
C GLU A 213 -11.97 12.78 -25.17
N LYS A 214 -12.53 13.83 -24.56
CA LYS A 214 -12.59 15.18 -25.15
C LYS A 214 -11.21 15.78 -25.38
N ALA A 215 -10.29 15.66 -24.41
CA ALA A 215 -8.92 16.11 -24.59
C ALA A 215 -8.25 15.37 -25.76
N ALA A 216 -8.44 14.05 -25.84
CA ALA A 216 -7.90 13.22 -26.91
C ALA A 216 -8.47 13.52 -28.30
N SER A 217 -9.65 14.13 -28.43
CA SER A 217 -10.20 14.59 -29.72
C SER A 217 -9.66 15.96 -30.14
N MET A 218 -8.99 16.68 -29.24
CA MET A 218 -8.38 18.00 -29.49
C MET A 218 -6.88 17.91 -29.86
N LEU A 219 -6.32 16.70 -29.94
CA LEU A 219 -4.88 16.39 -30.06
C LEU A 219 -4.59 15.46 -31.24
#